data_AF-A0A7H0F0W9-F1
#
_entry.id   AF-A0A7H0F0W9-F1
#
_cell.length_a   1.000
_cell.length_b   1.000
_cell.length_c   1.000
_cell.angle_alpha   90.00
_cell.angle_beta   90.00
_cell.angle_gamma   90.00
#
_symmetry.space_group_name_H-M   'P 1'
#
loop_
_entity.id
_entity.type
_entity.pdbx_description
1 polymer ?
#
loop_
_entity_poly.entity_id
_entity_poly.type
_entity_poly.pdbx_seq_one_letter_code
_entity_poly.pdbx_strand_id
1 'polypeptide(L)'
;MAGTVIIGLPNIPSAIALAGYGEANLKFLSQQTGANLVLRGQELLVSGKEQHVDLAVKIVQSLEELWSTGNNIASADILTARQAIEGDRQGELQDLQRDILAKSRRGQEVRAKTFRQRQYIEAIRKRDLTFGVGPAGTGKTYLAVVVAVQELLSNQFERLILTRPAVEAGERLGFLPGDLQQKVNPYLRPLYDAINEFIDPEKVPNLMERGIIEVAPLAYMRGRTLNNAFIIVDEAQNTTPSQMKMVLTRLGFGSRMVITGDLTQTDLPLNQDSGLTVALQILKHVDGIAFCEFTQKDVVRHPLVQRIVSAYEKHQK
;
A
#
# COMPACT_ATOMS: atom_id res chain seq x y z
N MET A 1 -4.07 -10.74 -39.64
CA MET A 1 -3.73 -9.53 -40.43
C MET A 1 -3.21 -8.46 -39.46
N ALA A 2 -2.44 -7.47 -39.92
CA ALA A 2 -2.05 -6.35 -39.08
C ALA A 2 -3.26 -5.42 -38.92
N GLY A 3 -3.68 -5.18 -37.67
CA GLY A 3 -4.78 -4.27 -37.35
C GLY A 3 -4.24 -2.92 -36.90
N THR A 4 -4.97 -1.85 -37.24
CA THR A 4 -4.73 -0.50 -36.71
C THR A 4 -6.06 0.04 -36.20
N VAL A 5 -6.08 0.52 -34.95
CA VAL A 5 -7.24 1.14 -34.31
C VAL A 5 -6.82 2.51 -33.80
N ILE A 6 -7.71 3.49 -33.92
CA ILE A 6 -7.52 4.84 -33.39
C ILE A 6 -8.53 5.05 -32.26
N ILE A 7 -8.05 5.44 -31.08
CA ILE A 7 -8.87 5.81 -29.94
C ILE A 7 -8.77 7.33 -29.75
N GLY A 8 -9.90 8.03 -29.86
CA GLY A 8 -9.97 9.46 -29.59
C GLY A 8 -10.08 9.73 -28.09
N LEU A 9 -9.25 10.63 -27.58
CA LEU A 9 -9.26 11.08 -26.19
C LEU A 9 -9.98 12.43 -26.12
N PRO A 10 -10.78 12.69 -25.08
CA PRO A 10 -11.71 13.82 -25.05
C PRO A 10 -11.01 15.18 -24.90
N ASN A 11 -9.80 15.21 -24.32
CA ASN A 11 -9.04 16.42 -24.08
C ASN A 11 -7.55 16.14 -23.84
N ILE A 12 -6.73 17.20 -23.82
CA ILE A 12 -5.27 17.11 -23.57
C ILE A 12 -4.95 16.49 -22.19
N PRO A 13 -5.62 16.88 -21.07
CA PRO A 13 -5.42 16.23 -19.78
C PRO A 13 -5.57 14.70 -19.82
N SER A 14 -6.58 14.18 -20.53
CA SER A 14 -6.76 12.74 -20.72
C SER A 14 -5.61 12.08 -21.46
N ALA A 15 -5.11 12.75 -22.51
CA ALA A 15 -3.95 12.29 -23.26
C ALA A 15 -2.68 12.21 -22.39
N ILE A 16 -2.46 13.22 -21.55
CA ILE A 16 -1.33 13.26 -20.60
C ILE A 16 -1.47 12.16 -19.53
N ALA A 17 -2.67 12.01 -18.96
CA ALA A 17 -2.97 11.02 -17.94
C ALA A 17 -2.74 9.58 -18.44
N LEU A 18 -3.19 9.29 -19.67
CA LEU A 18 -2.99 7.99 -20.30
C LEU A 18 -1.54 7.75 -20.71
N ALA A 19 -0.87 8.74 -21.30
CA ALA A 19 0.52 8.59 -21.74
C ALA A 19 1.50 8.43 -20.57
N GLY A 20 1.20 9.08 -19.45
CA GLY A 20 2.09 9.17 -18.31
C GLY A 20 3.34 10.00 -18.60
N TYR A 21 4.10 10.30 -17.55
CA TYR A 21 5.31 11.12 -17.68
C TYR A 21 6.32 10.49 -18.65
N GLY A 22 6.72 11.22 -19.69
CA GLY A 22 7.68 10.75 -20.70
C GLY A 22 7.20 9.52 -21.49
N GLU A 23 5.88 9.38 -21.67
CA GLU A 23 5.23 8.25 -22.36
C GLU A 23 5.46 6.89 -21.69
N ALA A 24 5.77 6.90 -20.39
CA ALA A 24 6.08 5.68 -19.64
C ALA A 24 4.93 4.65 -19.69
N ASN A 25 3.67 5.11 -19.65
CA ASN A 25 2.52 4.23 -19.70
C ASN A 25 2.30 3.64 -21.08
N LEU A 26 2.54 4.39 -22.17
CA LEU A 26 2.44 3.85 -23.55
C LEU A 26 3.46 2.75 -23.80
N LYS A 27 4.70 2.97 -23.35
CA LYS A 27 5.77 1.96 -23.41
C LYS A 27 5.41 0.73 -22.59
N PHE A 28 4.86 0.93 -21.39
CA PHE A 28 4.46 -0.17 -20.53
C PHE A 28 3.27 -0.96 -21.11
N LEU A 29 2.23 -0.29 -21.62
CA LEU A 29 1.12 -0.91 -22.34
C LEU A 29 1.62 -1.72 -23.55
N SER A 30 2.57 -1.17 -24.30
CA SER A 30 3.16 -1.87 -25.45
C SER A 30 3.88 -3.15 -25.01
N GLN A 31 4.63 -3.11 -23.90
CA GLN A 31 5.28 -4.30 -23.32
C GLN A 31 4.26 -5.32 -22.79
N GLN A 32 3.17 -4.88 -22.18
CA GLN A 32 2.17 -5.78 -21.62
C GLN A 32 1.32 -6.46 -22.70
N THR A 33 1.11 -5.81 -23.84
CA THR A 33 0.17 -6.27 -24.88
C THR A 33 0.85 -6.81 -26.14
N GLY A 34 2.10 -6.39 -26.39
CA GLY A 34 2.79 -6.65 -27.65
C GLY A 34 2.28 -5.81 -28.83
N ALA A 35 1.39 -4.84 -28.60
CA ALA A 35 0.98 -3.84 -29.59
C ALA A 35 1.91 -2.62 -29.56
N ASN A 36 1.93 -1.84 -30.64
CA ASN A 36 2.59 -0.55 -30.69
C ASN A 36 1.57 0.56 -30.44
N LEU A 37 1.81 1.37 -29.40
CA LEU A 37 0.95 2.48 -29.00
C LEU A 37 1.66 3.82 -29.22
N VAL A 38 1.06 4.70 -30.01
CA VAL A 38 1.60 6.03 -30.32
C VAL A 38 0.51 7.07 -30.11
N LEU A 39 0.79 8.09 -29.29
CA LEU A 39 -0.13 9.19 -29.07
C LEU A 39 0.23 10.38 -29.97
N ARG A 40 -0.76 10.92 -30.68
CA ARG A 40 -0.63 12.12 -31.53
C ARG A 40 -1.72 13.12 -31.16
N GLY A 41 -1.36 14.13 -30.37
CA GLY A 41 -2.34 15.07 -29.83
C GLY A 41 -3.33 14.35 -28.91
N GLN A 42 -4.56 14.18 -29.37
CA GLN A 42 -5.63 13.48 -28.65
C GLN A 42 -5.97 12.12 -29.27
N GLU A 43 -5.22 11.66 -30.28
CA GLU A 43 -5.47 10.37 -30.93
C GLU A 43 -4.42 9.36 -30.49
N LEU A 44 -4.87 8.26 -29.90
CA LEU A 44 -4.03 7.11 -29.60
C LEU A 44 -4.14 6.11 -30.76
N LEU A 45 -3.05 5.94 -31.51
CA LEU A 45 -2.91 4.91 -32.53
C LEU A 45 -2.39 3.62 -31.88
N VAL A 46 -3.15 2.53 -32.06
CA VAL A 46 -2.79 1.18 -31.62
C VAL A 46 -2.62 0.30 -32.85
N SER A 47 -1.45 -0.29 -33.04
CA SER A 47 -1.14 -1.09 -34.22
C SER A 47 -0.39 -2.39 -33.87
N GLY A 48 -0.60 -3.45 -34.66
CA GLY A 48 0.09 -4.72 -34.45
C GLY A 48 -0.72 -5.93 -34.92
N LYS A 49 -0.45 -7.10 -34.32
CA LYS A 49 -1.29 -8.28 -34.52
C LYS A 49 -2.66 -8.03 -33.91
N GLU A 50 -3.71 -8.51 -34.57
CA GLU A 50 -5.11 -8.32 -34.18
C GLU A 50 -5.39 -8.62 -32.70
N GLN A 51 -4.90 -9.75 -32.17
CA GLN A 51 -5.04 -10.12 -30.76
C GLN A 51 -4.35 -9.14 -29.80
N HIS A 52 -3.20 -8.59 -30.19
CA HIS A 52 -2.46 -7.63 -29.36
C HIS A 52 -3.16 -6.27 -29.36
N VAL A 53 -3.69 -5.86 -30.51
CA VAL A 53 -4.45 -4.62 -30.66
C VAL A 53 -5.74 -4.71 -29.85
N ASP A 54 -6.49 -5.81 -29.95
CA ASP A 54 -7.71 -6.03 -29.18
C ASP A 54 -7.46 -5.97 -27.66
N LEU A 55 -6.40 -6.64 -27.18
CA LEU A 55 -6.03 -6.58 -25.77
C LEU A 55 -5.65 -5.16 -25.33
N ALA A 56 -4.87 -4.43 -26.13
CA ALA A 56 -4.48 -3.06 -25.82
C ALA A 56 -5.69 -2.11 -25.79
N VAL A 57 -6.60 -2.22 -26.76
CA VAL A 57 -7.83 -1.44 -26.81
C VAL A 57 -8.68 -1.71 -25.57
N LYS A 58 -8.89 -2.99 -25.20
CA LYS A 58 -9.65 -3.37 -24.00
C LYS A 58 -9.03 -2.81 -22.73
N ILE A 59 -7.70 -2.87 -22.57
CA ILE A 59 -7.03 -2.29 -21.40
C ILE A 59 -7.24 -0.77 -21.37
N VAL A 60 -7.03 -0.06 -22.48
CA VAL A 60 -7.20 1.39 -22.54
C VAL A 60 -8.64 1.80 -22.20
N GLN A 61 -9.63 1.11 -22.78
CA GLN A 61 -11.06 1.35 -22.48
C GLN A 61 -11.39 1.06 -21.02
N SER A 62 -10.86 -0.02 -20.44
CA SER A 62 -11.10 -0.34 -19.02
C SER A 62 -10.51 0.68 -18.03
N LEU A 63 -9.62 1.56 -18.50
CA LEU A 63 -9.03 2.64 -17.71
C LEU A 63 -9.69 4.01 -18.00
N GLU A 64 -10.75 4.05 -18.81
CA GLU A 64 -11.42 5.28 -19.23
C GLU A 64 -11.90 6.13 -18.08
N GLU A 65 -12.46 5.54 -17.01
CA GLU A 65 -12.89 6.29 -15.82
C GLU A 65 -11.74 7.10 -15.20
N LEU A 66 -10.51 6.61 -15.30
CA LEU A 66 -9.32 7.28 -14.78
C LEU A 66 -8.81 8.34 -15.74
N TRP A 67 -8.49 7.99 -16.99
CA TRP A 67 -7.88 8.97 -17.88
C TRP A 67 -8.88 10.03 -18.37
N SER A 68 -10.18 9.73 -18.50
CA SER A 68 -11.18 10.72 -18.94
C SER A 68 -11.34 11.88 -17.96
N THR A 69 -11.13 11.62 -16.67
CA THR A 69 -11.17 12.60 -15.58
C THR A 69 -9.82 13.29 -15.34
N GLY A 70 -8.79 12.95 -16.13
CA GLY A 70 -7.43 13.47 -15.97
C GLY A 70 -6.66 12.85 -14.79
N ASN A 71 -7.19 11.77 -14.19
CA ASN A 71 -6.49 11.07 -13.11
C ASN A 71 -5.31 10.29 -13.67
N ASN A 72 -4.14 10.48 -13.05
CA ASN A 72 -2.92 9.78 -13.45
C ASN A 72 -3.08 8.26 -13.34
N ILE A 73 -2.70 7.56 -14.40
CA ILE A 73 -2.67 6.10 -14.44
C ILE A 73 -1.31 5.62 -13.94
N ALA A 74 -1.32 4.75 -12.92
CA ALA A 74 -0.11 4.06 -12.47
C ALA A 74 0.07 2.74 -13.23
N SER A 75 1.30 2.22 -13.28
CA SER A 75 1.60 0.92 -13.87
C SER A 75 0.78 -0.22 -13.24
N ALA A 76 0.43 -0.09 -11.95
CA ALA A 76 -0.44 -1.05 -11.26
C ALA A 76 -1.88 -1.03 -11.76
N ASP A 77 -2.42 0.12 -12.18
CA ASP A 77 -3.76 0.20 -12.80
C ASP A 77 -3.75 -0.59 -14.14
N ILE A 78 -2.69 -0.45 -14.94
CA ILE A 78 -2.52 -1.18 -16.21
C ILE A 78 -2.42 -2.70 -15.97
N LEU A 79 -1.62 -3.12 -14.99
CA LEU A 79 -1.51 -4.54 -14.63
C LEU A 79 -2.82 -5.12 -14.10
N THR A 80 -3.54 -4.35 -13.30
CA THR A 80 -4.83 -4.78 -12.73
C THR A 80 -5.90 -4.85 -13.80
N ALA A 81 -5.95 -3.88 -14.73
CA ALA A 81 -6.82 -3.90 -15.90
C ALA A 81 -6.56 -5.13 -16.78
N ARG A 82 -5.30 -5.44 -17.06
CA ARG A 82 -4.92 -6.65 -17.79
C ARG A 82 -5.41 -7.93 -17.08
N GLN A 83 -5.16 -8.05 -15.78
CA GLN A 83 -5.62 -9.21 -14.99
C GLN A 83 -7.16 -9.32 -14.98
N ALA A 84 -7.86 -8.19 -14.94
CA ALA A 84 -9.32 -8.16 -14.98
C ALA A 84 -9.84 -8.68 -16.33
N ILE A 85 -9.19 -8.32 -17.44
CA ILE A 85 -9.57 -8.81 -18.78
C ILE A 85 -9.26 -10.31 -18.93
N GLU A 86 -8.09 -10.75 -18.48
CA GLU A 86 -7.69 -12.17 -18.56
C GLU A 86 -8.55 -13.08 -17.66
N GLY A 87 -9.04 -12.56 -16.54
CA GLY A 87 -9.84 -13.30 -15.56
C GLY A 87 -11.35 -13.09 -15.63
N ASP A 88 -11.86 -12.33 -16.60
CA ASP A 88 -13.28 -11.94 -16.71
C ASP A 88 -13.84 -11.20 -15.48
N ARG A 89 -13.03 -10.31 -14.89
CA ARG A 89 -13.32 -9.54 -13.66
C ARG A 89 -13.48 -8.03 -13.93
N GLN A 90 -14.01 -7.67 -15.09
CA GLN A 90 -14.16 -6.27 -15.50
C GLN A 90 -15.10 -5.47 -14.58
N GLY A 91 -16.18 -6.10 -14.08
CA GLY A 91 -17.06 -5.47 -13.09
C GLY A 91 -16.34 -5.16 -11.78
N GLU A 92 -15.54 -6.09 -11.27
CA GLU A 92 -14.74 -5.86 -10.06
C GLU A 92 -13.71 -4.74 -10.23
N LEU A 93 -13.16 -4.57 -11.45
CA LEU A 93 -12.26 -3.46 -11.76
C LEU A 93 -12.98 -2.11 -11.71
N GLN A 94 -14.20 -2.01 -12.24
CA GLN A 94 -14.99 -0.78 -12.16
C GLN A 94 -15.31 -0.44 -10.70
N ASP A 95 -15.75 -1.43 -9.92
CA ASP A 95 -15.98 -1.23 -8.49
C ASP A 95 -14.71 -0.79 -7.76
N LEU A 96 -13.55 -1.36 -8.11
CA LEU A 96 -12.24 -0.98 -7.55
C LEU A 96 -11.86 0.47 -7.89
N GLN A 97 -12.15 0.92 -9.12
CA GLN A 97 -11.85 2.28 -9.58
C GLN A 97 -12.74 3.32 -8.89
N ARG A 98 -14.00 2.96 -8.62
CA ARG A 98 -15.00 3.84 -7.98
C ARG A 98 -14.92 3.87 -6.45
N ASP A 99 -14.34 2.84 -5.83
CA ASP A 99 -14.19 2.75 -4.38
C ASP A 99 -13.09 3.70 -3.85
N ILE A 100 -13.50 4.93 -3.53
CA ILE A 100 -12.65 5.93 -2.89
C ILE A 100 -12.56 5.61 -1.39
N LEU A 101 -11.36 5.25 -0.95
CA LEU A 101 -11.07 4.92 0.45
C LEU A 101 -11.06 6.17 1.34
N ALA A 102 -10.40 7.23 0.87
CA ALA A 102 -10.26 8.49 1.59
C ALA A 102 -9.91 9.62 0.63
N LYS A 103 -10.06 10.87 1.10
CA LYS A 103 -9.49 12.05 0.46
C LYS A 103 -8.42 12.62 1.37
N SER A 104 -7.23 12.85 0.84
CA SER A 104 -6.17 13.55 1.58
C SER A 104 -6.57 15.00 1.81
N ARG A 105 -5.84 15.70 2.67
CA ARG A 105 -6.05 17.13 2.93
C ARG A 105 -5.94 18.00 1.67
N ARG A 106 -5.19 17.55 0.66
CA ARG A 106 -5.02 18.24 -0.62
C ARG A 106 -6.12 17.87 -1.63
N GLY A 107 -7.15 17.13 -1.21
CA GLY A 107 -8.23 16.66 -2.07
C GLY A 107 -7.86 15.49 -2.98
N GLN A 108 -6.67 14.89 -2.80
CA GLN A 108 -6.27 13.73 -3.60
C GLN A 108 -7.01 12.49 -3.12
N GLU A 109 -7.62 11.78 -4.06
CA GLU A 109 -8.34 10.55 -3.78
C GLU A 109 -7.37 9.40 -3.58
N VAL A 110 -7.56 8.69 -2.47
CA VAL A 110 -6.85 7.46 -2.14
C VAL A 110 -7.80 6.31 -2.39
N ARG A 111 -7.36 5.36 -3.22
CA ARG A 111 -8.10 4.14 -3.58
C ARG A 111 -7.16 2.96 -3.67
N ALA A 112 -7.73 1.76 -3.59
CA ALA A 112 -6.99 0.55 -3.92
C ALA A 112 -6.64 0.54 -5.42
N LYS A 113 -5.41 0.16 -5.73
CA LYS A 113 -4.90 0.07 -7.11
C LYS A 113 -4.79 -1.36 -7.61
N THR A 114 -4.84 -2.34 -6.70
CA THR A 114 -4.87 -3.77 -7.04
C THR A 114 -6.01 -4.47 -6.31
N PHE A 115 -6.46 -5.61 -6.86
CA PHE A 115 -7.50 -6.42 -6.21
C PHE A 115 -7.11 -6.87 -4.80
N ARG A 116 -5.83 -7.19 -4.56
CA ARG A 116 -5.33 -7.57 -3.23
C ARG A 116 -5.32 -6.42 -2.25
N GLN A 117 -5.02 -5.20 -2.70
CA GLN A 117 -5.15 -4.00 -1.85
C GLN A 117 -6.59 -3.81 -1.38
N ARG A 118 -7.58 -4.01 -2.27
CA ARG A 118 -9.00 -3.97 -1.89
C ARG A 118 -9.36 -5.08 -0.91
N GLN A 119 -8.96 -6.31 -1.18
CA GLN A 119 -9.18 -7.44 -0.27
C GLN A 119 -8.57 -7.18 1.12
N TYR A 120 -7.39 -6.57 1.17
CA TYR A 120 -6.73 -6.19 2.41
C TYR A 120 -7.49 -5.11 3.18
N ILE A 121 -7.95 -4.04 2.50
CA ILE A 121 -8.80 -3.00 3.13
C ILE A 121 -10.09 -3.61 3.70
N GLU A 122 -10.74 -4.49 2.94
CA GLU A 122 -11.94 -5.18 3.40
C GLU A 122 -11.66 -6.11 4.59
N ALA A 123 -10.53 -6.82 4.58
CA ALA A 123 -10.11 -7.68 5.68
C ALA A 123 -9.90 -6.88 6.97
N ILE A 124 -9.20 -5.74 6.89
CA ILE A 124 -9.01 -4.81 8.01
C ILE A 124 -10.35 -4.39 8.61
N ARG A 125 -11.34 -4.04 7.78
CA ARG A 125 -12.66 -3.59 8.24
C ARG A 125 -13.52 -4.70 8.85
N LYS A 126 -13.26 -5.97 8.53
CA LYS A 126 -14.12 -7.11 8.89
C LYS A 126 -13.52 -8.01 9.97
N ARG A 127 -12.23 -7.89 10.29
CA ARG A 127 -11.52 -8.80 11.19
C ARG A 127 -10.84 -8.05 12.32
N ASP A 128 -10.80 -8.68 13.49
CA ASP A 128 -10.16 -8.11 14.68
C ASP A 128 -8.63 -8.14 14.57
N LEU A 129 -8.08 -9.09 13.80
CA LEU A 129 -6.66 -9.19 13.53
C LEU A 129 -6.41 -9.45 12.03
N THR A 130 -5.59 -8.60 11.41
CA THR A 130 -5.20 -8.74 10.00
C THR A 130 -3.69 -8.68 9.84
N PHE A 131 -3.11 -9.64 9.14
CA PHE A 131 -1.71 -9.64 8.71
C PHE A 131 -1.61 -9.16 7.26
N GLY A 132 -0.95 -8.03 7.03
CA GLY A 132 -0.57 -7.55 5.69
C GLY A 132 0.91 -7.83 5.43
N VAL A 133 1.22 -8.86 4.64
CA VAL A 133 2.61 -9.32 4.43
C VAL A 133 2.99 -9.20 2.98
N GLY A 134 4.16 -8.64 2.70
CA GLY A 134 4.73 -8.64 1.35
C GLY A 134 5.67 -7.47 1.09
N PRO A 135 6.12 -7.30 -0.17
CA PRO A 135 7.20 -6.38 -0.52
C PRO A 135 6.95 -4.92 -0.10
N ALA A 136 8.03 -4.16 0.10
CA ALA A 136 7.93 -2.70 0.23
C ALA A 136 7.30 -2.04 -1.01
N GLY A 137 6.46 -1.02 -0.79
CA GLY A 137 5.75 -0.31 -1.85
C GLY A 137 4.43 -0.95 -2.32
N THR A 138 3.98 -2.03 -1.67
CA THR A 138 2.65 -2.64 -1.89
C THR A 138 1.51 -1.87 -1.22
N GLY A 139 1.83 -0.88 -0.38
CA GLY A 139 0.85 -0.05 0.32
C GLY A 139 0.31 -0.64 1.62
N LYS A 140 0.78 -1.81 2.08
CA LYS A 140 0.29 -2.50 3.29
C LYS A 140 0.16 -1.60 4.53
N THR A 141 1.22 -0.86 4.89
CA THR A 141 1.20 0.03 6.07
C THR A 141 0.38 1.27 5.80
N TYR A 142 0.60 1.90 4.63
CA TYR A 142 -0.10 3.12 4.24
C TYR A 142 -1.62 2.94 4.24
N LEU A 143 -2.13 1.91 3.56
CA LEU A 143 -3.56 1.61 3.49
C LEU A 143 -4.14 1.28 4.87
N ALA A 144 -3.40 0.59 5.74
CA ALA A 144 -3.83 0.36 7.11
C ALA A 144 -3.99 1.67 7.88
N VAL A 145 -3.02 2.59 7.77
CA VAL A 145 -3.11 3.92 8.39
C VAL A 145 -4.29 4.71 7.82
N VAL A 146 -4.54 4.66 6.51
CA VAL A 146 -5.70 5.34 5.90
C VAL A 146 -7.00 4.82 6.51
N VAL A 147 -7.21 3.50 6.57
CA VAL A 147 -8.41 2.91 7.19
C VAL A 147 -8.51 3.33 8.66
N ALA A 148 -7.42 3.22 9.41
CA ALA A 148 -7.39 3.54 10.84
C ALA A 148 -7.76 5.01 11.12
N VAL A 149 -7.24 5.95 10.33
CA VAL A 149 -7.58 7.37 10.45
C VAL A 149 -9.05 7.61 10.10
N GLN A 150 -9.58 6.99 9.04
CA GLN A 150 -11.00 7.12 8.70
C GLN A 150 -11.92 6.58 9.82
N GLU A 151 -11.57 5.43 10.40
CA GLU A 151 -12.35 4.82 11.49
C GLU A 151 -12.22 5.62 12.81
N LEU A 152 -11.06 6.25 13.06
CA LEU A 152 -10.89 7.20 14.16
C LEU A 152 -11.76 8.46 13.97
N LEU A 153 -11.73 9.08 12.79
CA LEU A 153 -12.48 10.31 12.50
C LEU A 153 -14.00 10.09 12.46
N SER A 154 -14.44 8.87 12.17
CA SER A 154 -15.85 8.46 12.23
C SER A 154 -16.27 7.95 13.62
N ASN A 155 -15.42 8.12 14.64
CA ASN A 155 -15.65 7.70 16.03
C ASN A 155 -15.95 6.19 16.19
N GLN A 156 -15.46 5.34 15.28
CA GLN A 156 -15.56 3.88 15.43
C GLN A 156 -14.58 3.35 16.47
N PHE A 157 -13.43 4.01 16.62
CA PHE A 157 -12.45 3.75 17.67
C PHE A 157 -12.15 5.02 18.45
N GLU A 158 -11.86 4.87 19.74
CA GLU A 158 -11.49 6.00 20.60
C GLU A 158 -10.03 6.41 20.43
N ARG A 159 -9.18 5.46 20.00
CA ARG A 159 -7.73 5.65 19.90
C ARG A 159 -7.13 4.95 18.68
N LEU A 160 -6.09 5.57 18.11
CA LEU A 160 -5.21 5.00 17.10
C LEU A 160 -3.81 4.81 17.70
N ILE A 161 -3.32 3.58 17.72
CA ILE A 161 -1.98 3.24 18.23
C ILE A 161 -1.14 2.72 17.06
N LEU A 162 -0.08 3.44 16.71
CA LEU A 162 0.89 3.04 15.71
C LEU A 162 2.19 2.68 16.43
N THR A 163 2.69 1.46 16.18
CA THR A 163 3.88 0.98 16.86
C THR A 163 4.81 0.25 15.92
N ARG A 164 6.11 0.34 16.21
CA ARG A 164 7.19 -0.27 15.44
C ARG A 164 8.21 -0.89 16.42
N PRO A 165 8.75 -2.09 16.15
CA PRO A 165 9.85 -2.61 16.94
C PRO A 165 11.09 -1.72 16.77
N ALA A 166 11.78 -1.43 17.87
CA ALA A 166 13.07 -0.77 17.81
C ALA A 166 14.11 -1.83 17.42
N VAL A 167 14.64 -1.72 16.20
CA VAL A 167 15.75 -2.54 15.72
C VAL A 167 16.85 -1.61 15.23
N GLU A 168 18.08 -1.92 15.62
CA GLU A 168 19.28 -1.16 15.24
C GLU A 168 19.65 -1.50 13.78
N ALA A 169 18.85 -1.03 12.83
CA ALA A 169 19.20 -1.14 11.42
C ALA A 169 20.25 -0.06 11.06
N GLY A 170 21.48 -0.48 10.78
CA GLY A 170 22.57 0.38 10.31
C GLY A 170 23.34 1.10 11.41
N GLU A 171 22.77 2.16 12.00
CA GLU A 171 23.39 2.94 13.09
C GLU A 171 22.93 2.41 14.46
N ARG A 172 23.86 2.13 15.39
CA ARG A 172 23.44 1.67 16.73
C ARG A 172 22.66 2.79 17.41
N LEU A 173 21.48 2.48 17.96
CA LEU A 173 20.60 3.44 18.63
C LEU A 173 21.34 4.23 19.72
N GLY A 174 22.40 3.64 20.30
CA GLY A 174 23.31 4.27 21.26
C GLY A 174 24.00 5.55 20.77
N PHE A 175 24.20 5.75 19.46
CA PHE A 175 24.98 6.88 18.91
C PHE A 175 24.16 8.13 18.57
N LEU A 176 22.82 8.05 18.50
CA LEU A 176 22.00 9.24 18.29
C LEU A 176 22.01 10.10 19.57
N PRO A 177 22.36 11.40 19.50
CA PRO A 177 22.33 12.28 20.68
C PRO A 177 20.88 12.54 21.11
N GLY A 178 20.64 12.68 22.41
CA GLY A 178 19.31 13.00 22.96
C GLY A 178 18.75 11.96 23.93
N ASP A 179 17.53 12.22 24.40
CA ASP A 179 16.76 11.28 25.23
C ASP A 179 16.28 10.05 24.41
N LEU A 180 15.77 9.03 25.09
CA LEU A 180 15.33 7.79 24.43
C LEU A 180 14.23 8.03 23.38
N GLN A 181 13.38 9.04 23.58
CA GLN A 181 12.35 9.41 22.60
C GLN A 181 12.97 10.03 21.35
N GLN A 182 13.90 10.97 21.50
CA GLN A 182 14.61 11.63 20.41
C GLN A 182 15.38 10.62 19.55
N LYS A 183 15.92 9.56 20.15
CA LYS A 183 16.62 8.48 19.44
C LYS A 183 15.70 7.57 18.62
N VAL A 184 14.46 7.35 19.08
CA VAL A 184 13.50 6.46 18.37
C VAL A 184 12.63 7.21 17.36
N ASN A 185 12.47 8.53 17.52
CA ASN A 185 11.64 9.38 16.68
C ASN A 185 11.92 9.24 15.15
N PRO A 186 13.19 9.17 14.67
CA PRO A 186 13.47 8.98 13.25
C PRO A 186 12.80 7.75 12.63
N TYR A 187 12.73 6.63 13.37
CA TYR A 187 12.15 5.37 12.88
C TYR A 187 10.62 5.39 12.80
N LEU A 188 10.01 6.28 13.59
CA LEU A 188 8.55 6.46 13.67
C LEU A 188 8.06 7.54 12.70
N ARG A 189 8.95 8.37 12.14
CA ARG A 189 8.62 9.48 11.25
C ARG A 189 7.72 9.11 10.06
N PRO A 190 7.92 7.97 9.35
CA PRO A 190 7.02 7.57 8.27
C PRO A 190 5.55 7.41 8.71
N LEU A 191 5.31 7.03 9.97
CA LEU A 191 3.96 6.88 10.53
C LEU A 191 3.32 8.25 10.79
N TYR A 192 4.10 9.23 11.27
CA TYR A 192 3.64 10.62 11.40
C TYR A 192 3.29 11.22 10.04
N ASP A 193 4.14 11.01 9.03
CA ASP A 193 3.93 11.54 7.69
C ASP A 193 2.61 11.01 7.08
N ALA A 194 2.32 9.71 7.27
CA ALA A 194 1.07 9.11 6.82
C ALA A 194 -0.17 9.68 7.53
N ILE A 195 -0.10 9.99 8.83
CA ILE A 195 -1.21 10.65 9.55
C ILE A 195 -1.44 12.07 9.02
N ASN A 196 -0.35 12.84 8.84
CA ASN A 196 -0.39 14.24 8.43
C ASN A 196 -0.96 14.47 7.01
N GLU A 197 -1.06 13.41 6.22
CA GLU A 197 -1.73 13.43 4.92
C GLU A 197 -3.26 13.58 5.05
N PHE A 198 -3.84 13.10 6.15
CA PHE A 198 -5.30 13.06 6.37
C PHE A 198 -5.76 13.96 7.51
N ILE A 199 -4.92 14.18 8.53
CA ILE A 199 -5.21 15.06 9.67
C ILE A 199 -4.33 16.29 9.60
N ASP A 200 -4.90 17.45 9.94
CA ASP A 200 -4.13 18.69 9.98
C ASP A 200 -2.93 18.58 10.94
N PRO A 201 -1.69 18.82 10.49
CA PRO A 201 -0.49 18.81 11.32
C PRO A 201 -0.60 19.72 12.54
N GLU A 202 -1.40 20.78 12.50
CA GLU A 202 -1.64 21.63 13.67
C GLU A 202 -2.50 20.93 14.73
N LYS A 203 -3.37 20.00 14.33
CA LYS A 203 -4.25 19.21 15.22
C LYS A 203 -3.57 17.96 15.77
N VAL A 204 -2.65 17.35 15.02
CA VAL A 204 -2.00 16.10 15.41
C VAL A 204 -1.32 16.19 16.79
N PRO A 205 -0.57 17.24 17.15
CA PRO A 205 0.01 17.37 18.50
C PRO A 205 -1.03 17.31 19.61
N ASN A 206 -2.19 17.96 19.45
CA ASN A 206 -3.25 17.92 20.46
C ASN A 206 -3.89 16.54 20.58
N LEU A 207 -4.09 15.83 19.47
CA LEU A 207 -4.59 14.44 19.49
C LEU A 207 -3.59 13.50 20.17
N MET A 208 -2.30 13.75 19.99
CA MET A 208 -1.22 12.99 20.64
C MET A 208 -1.15 13.25 22.15
N GLU A 209 -1.21 14.52 22.56
CA GLU A 209 -1.20 14.93 23.97
C GLU A 209 -2.40 14.33 24.74
N ARG A 210 -3.57 14.27 24.08
CA ARG A 210 -4.78 13.63 24.64
C ARG A 210 -4.75 12.09 24.59
N GLY A 211 -3.74 11.49 23.98
CA GLY A 211 -3.63 10.04 23.81
C GLY A 211 -4.65 9.43 22.86
N ILE A 212 -5.27 10.23 22.00
CA ILE A 212 -6.19 9.76 20.94
C ILE A 212 -5.38 9.14 19.81
N ILE A 213 -4.24 9.73 19.46
CA ILE A 213 -3.26 9.12 18.58
C ILE A 213 -2.00 8.84 19.40
N GLU A 214 -1.46 7.64 19.30
CA GLU A 214 -0.23 7.24 19.98
C GLU A 214 0.72 6.67 18.93
N VAL A 215 1.90 7.27 18.80
CA VAL A 215 2.99 6.72 17.98
C VAL A 215 4.15 6.39 18.90
N ALA A 216 4.39 5.10 19.14
CA ALA A 216 5.30 4.66 20.19
C ALA A 216 6.07 3.37 19.83
N PRO A 217 7.25 3.14 20.43
CA PRO A 217 7.98 1.89 20.26
C PRO A 217 7.20 0.68 20.80
N LEU A 218 7.39 -0.50 20.21
CA LEU A 218 6.65 -1.73 20.57
C LEU A 218 6.73 -2.09 22.06
N ALA A 219 7.83 -1.75 22.73
CA ALA A 219 8.03 -2.00 24.16
C ALA A 219 6.95 -1.35 25.05
N TYR A 220 6.35 -0.24 24.60
CA TYR A 220 5.31 0.50 25.33
C TYR A 220 3.97 -0.24 25.37
N MET A 221 3.83 -1.31 24.57
CA MET A 221 2.62 -2.15 24.59
C MET A 221 2.62 -3.13 25.77
N ARG A 222 3.75 -3.34 26.43
CA ARG A 222 3.89 -4.32 27.51
C ARG A 222 2.95 -3.99 28.68
N GLY A 223 2.21 -5.00 29.15
CA GLY A 223 1.32 -4.86 30.31
C GLY A 223 0.01 -4.13 30.03
N ARG A 224 -0.25 -3.70 28.80
CA ARG A 224 -1.50 -3.02 28.42
C ARG A 224 -2.59 -4.00 28.00
N THR A 225 -3.82 -3.54 28.07
CA THR A 225 -4.96 -4.10 27.34
C THR A 225 -5.52 -2.97 26.49
N LEU A 226 -5.58 -3.18 25.19
CA LEU A 226 -5.91 -2.14 24.21
C LEU A 226 -7.36 -2.31 23.80
N ASN A 227 -8.28 -1.74 24.58
CA ASN A 227 -9.72 -1.69 24.28
C ASN A 227 -10.07 -0.44 23.46
N ASN A 228 -11.14 -0.56 22.65
CA ASN A 228 -11.69 0.49 21.79
C ASN A 228 -10.63 1.22 20.95
N ALA A 229 -9.64 0.48 20.47
CA ALA A 229 -8.48 1.03 19.79
C ALA A 229 -8.24 0.37 18.43
N PHE A 230 -7.76 1.16 17.47
CA PHE A 230 -7.19 0.66 16.23
C PHE A 230 -5.66 0.61 16.40
N ILE A 231 -5.06 -0.57 16.28
CA ILE A 231 -3.63 -0.79 16.48
C ILE A 231 -2.97 -1.18 15.16
N ILE A 232 -1.85 -0.55 14.82
CA ILE A 232 -1.00 -0.95 13.70
C ILE A 232 0.39 -1.26 14.24
N VAL A 233 0.86 -2.48 14.02
CA VAL A 233 2.24 -2.91 14.28
C VAL A 233 2.96 -2.95 12.95
N ASP A 234 3.76 -1.92 12.67
CA ASP A 234 4.53 -1.82 11.44
C ASP A 234 5.90 -2.49 11.55
N GLU A 235 6.40 -2.93 10.41
CA GLU A 235 7.72 -3.56 10.25
C GLU A 235 7.90 -4.77 11.18
N ALA A 236 6.82 -5.55 11.30
CA ALA A 236 6.69 -6.63 12.26
C ALA A 236 7.65 -7.81 12.00
N GLN A 237 8.27 -7.89 10.81
CA GLN A 237 9.35 -8.84 10.55
C GLN A 237 10.53 -8.65 11.50
N ASN A 238 10.68 -7.45 12.04
CA ASN A 238 11.72 -7.07 12.99
C ASN A 238 11.34 -7.33 14.45
N THR A 239 10.26 -8.07 14.70
CA THR A 239 9.90 -8.54 16.05
C THR A 239 10.52 -9.90 16.33
N THR A 240 10.78 -10.19 17.60
CA THR A 240 11.06 -11.56 18.06
C THR A 240 9.74 -12.33 18.28
N PRO A 241 9.75 -13.68 18.36
CA PRO A 241 8.54 -14.45 18.67
C PRO A 241 7.91 -14.05 20.01
N SER A 242 8.73 -13.69 21.01
CA SER A 242 8.25 -13.22 22.31
C SER A 242 7.60 -11.84 22.23
N GLN A 243 8.16 -10.92 21.43
CA GLN A 243 7.56 -9.60 21.19
C GLN A 243 6.26 -9.70 20.40
N MET A 244 6.21 -10.54 19.36
CA MET A 244 5.00 -10.78 18.58
C MET A 244 3.89 -11.35 19.47
N LYS A 245 4.18 -12.39 20.25
CA LYS A 245 3.21 -12.94 21.23
C LYS A 245 2.79 -11.87 22.25
N MET A 246 3.73 -11.05 22.72
CA MET A 246 3.43 -9.97 23.67
C MET A 246 2.41 -9.00 23.09
N VAL A 247 2.61 -8.49 21.87
CA VAL A 247 1.71 -7.49 21.28
C VAL A 247 0.36 -8.08 20.88
N LEU A 248 0.33 -9.27 20.28
CA LEU A 248 -0.92 -9.93 19.88
C LEU A 248 -1.85 -10.17 21.08
N THR A 249 -1.29 -10.49 22.25
CA THR A 249 -2.07 -10.69 23.49
C THR A 249 -2.49 -9.39 24.18
N ARG A 250 -2.22 -8.22 23.60
CA ARG A 250 -2.72 -6.93 24.11
C ARG A 250 -4.06 -6.54 23.47
N LEU A 251 -4.50 -7.23 22.42
CA LEU A 251 -5.76 -6.94 21.72
C LEU A 251 -6.94 -7.09 22.70
N GLY A 252 -7.64 -5.98 22.95
CA GLY A 252 -8.80 -5.92 23.83
C GLY A 252 -10.13 -5.91 23.07
N PHE A 253 -11.23 -5.74 23.80
CA PHE A 253 -12.58 -5.66 23.23
C PHE A 253 -12.78 -4.36 22.45
N GLY A 254 -13.60 -4.42 21.40
CA GLY A 254 -13.91 -3.26 20.56
C GLY A 254 -12.69 -2.74 19.78
N SER A 255 -11.65 -3.55 19.63
CA SER A 255 -10.38 -3.15 19.02
C SER A 255 -10.07 -3.95 17.77
N ARG A 256 -9.24 -3.38 16.90
CA ARG A 256 -8.69 -4.05 15.73
C ARG A 256 -7.18 -3.88 15.70
N MET A 257 -6.48 -4.91 15.25
CA MET A 257 -5.04 -4.90 15.11
C MET A 257 -4.63 -5.30 13.70
N VAL A 258 -3.74 -4.50 13.10
CA VAL A 258 -3.15 -4.77 11.81
C VAL A 258 -1.65 -4.95 11.98
N ILE A 259 -1.13 -6.09 11.55
CA ILE A 259 0.30 -6.40 11.58
C ILE A 259 0.83 -6.29 10.15
N THR A 260 1.78 -5.39 9.91
CA THR A 260 2.40 -5.21 8.59
C THR A 260 3.87 -5.59 8.60
N GLY A 261 4.34 -6.26 7.54
CA GLY A 261 5.76 -6.60 7.42
C GLY A 261 6.18 -7.16 6.07
N ASP A 262 7.48 -7.26 5.86
CA ASP A 262 8.12 -7.85 4.69
C ASP A 262 9.12 -8.92 5.13
N LEU A 263 8.79 -10.20 4.91
CA LEU A 263 9.63 -11.32 5.35
C LEU A 263 11.03 -11.31 4.73
N THR A 264 11.22 -10.60 3.61
CA THR A 264 12.51 -10.50 2.91
C THR A 264 13.41 -9.39 3.47
N GLN A 265 12.91 -8.53 4.35
CA GLN A 265 13.62 -7.36 4.91
C GLN A 265 13.74 -7.48 6.44
N THR A 266 14.27 -8.62 6.90
CA THR A 266 14.49 -8.84 8.33
C THR A 266 15.83 -8.24 8.76
N ASP A 267 15.79 -7.28 9.67
CA ASP A 267 16.96 -6.59 10.24
C ASP A 267 17.43 -7.24 11.56
N LEU A 268 16.85 -8.37 11.95
CA LEU A 268 17.24 -9.11 13.15
C LEU A 268 18.62 -9.77 12.99
N PRO A 269 19.36 -9.98 14.09
CA PRO A 269 20.58 -10.78 14.07
C PRO A 269 20.33 -12.16 13.43
N LEU A 270 21.32 -12.68 12.69
CA LEU A 270 21.21 -13.93 11.91
C LEU A 270 20.72 -15.16 12.71
N ASN A 271 20.94 -15.18 14.02
CA ASN A 271 20.56 -16.29 14.90
C ASN A 271 19.19 -16.10 15.57
N GLN A 272 18.42 -15.09 15.15
CA GLN A 272 17.15 -14.75 15.76
C GLN A 272 16.01 -14.87 14.76
N ASP A 273 15.08 -15.79 15.04
CA ASP A 273 13.88 -15.95 14.23
C ASP A 273 12.99 -14.70 14.26
N SER A 274 12.39 -14.39 13.12
CA SER A 274 11.35 -13.37 13.03
C SER A 274 10.06 -13.86 13.68
N GLY A 275 9.55 -13.06 14.61
CA GLY A 275 8.26 -13.27 15.26
C GLY A 275 7.09 -13.24 14.27
N LEU A 276 7.18 -12.45 13.21
CA LEU A 276 6.17 -12.45 12.14
C LEU A 276 6.13 -13.79 11.43
N THR A 277 7.28 -14.31 10.98
CA THR A 277 7.36 -15.62 10.32
C THR A 277 6.76 -16.72 11.19
N VAL A 278 7.13 -16.75 12.47
CA VAL A 278 6.63 -17.75 13.42
C VAL A 278 5.12 -17.58 13.65
N ALA A 279 4.62 -16.35 13.79
CA ALA A 279 3.19 -16.10 13.98
C ALA A 279 2.34 -16.52 12.78
N LEU A 280 2.80 -16.28 11.55
CA LEU A 280 2.09 -16.72 10.34
C LEU A 280 1.92 -18.25 10.29
N GLN A 281 2.90 -19.00 10.81
CA GLN A 281 2.83 -20.46 10.89
C GLN A 281 1.87 -20.92 11.99
N ILE A 282 2.01 -20.37 13.20
CA ILE A 282 1.25 -20.80 14.38
C ILE A 282 -0.24 -20.42 14.26
N LEU A 283 -0.54 -19.24 13.71
CA LEU A 283 -1.88 -18.65 13.73
C LEU A 283 -2.72 -18.98 12.49
N LYS A 284 -2.18 -19.75 11.55
CA LYS A 284 -2.82 -20.07 10.25
C LYS A 284 -4.24 -20.63 10.37
N HIS A 285 -4.53 -21.34 11.45
CA HIS A 285 -5.81 -22.02 11.69
C HIS A 285 -6.65 -21.37 12.79
N VAL A 286 -6.28 -20.17 13.23
CA VAL A 286 -7.03 -19.43 14.26
C VAL A 286 -8.13 -18.62 13.57
N ASP A 287 -9.38 -18.88 13.95
CA ASP A 287 -10.54 -18.16 13.45
C ASP A 287 -10.49 -16.68 13.82
N GLY A 288 -11.04 -15.83 12.95
CA GLY A 288 -11.09 -14.38 13.16
C GLY A 288 -9.84 -13.63 12.70
N ILE A 289 -8.78 -14.33 12.26
CA ILE A 289 -7.56 -13.72 11.69
C ILE A 289 -7.61 -13.71 10.17
N ALA A 290 -7.33 -12.57 9.55
CA ALA A 290 -7.07 -12.49 8.11
C ALA A 290 -5.57 -12.48 7.82
N PHE A 291 -5.18 -13.20 6.77
CA PHE A 291 -3.83 -13.17 6.21
C PHE A 291 -3.91 -12.66 4.77
N CYS A 292 -3.29 -11.52 4.50
CA CYS A 292 -3.27 -10.86 3.20
C CYS A 292 -1.83 -10.80 2.69
N GLU A 293 -1.55 -11.61 1.67
CA GLU A 293 -0.22 -11.71 1.06
C GLU A 293 -0.14 -10.88 -0.23
N PHE A 294 0.75 -9.89 -0.23
CA PHE A 294 1.09 -9.08 -1.39
C PHE A 294 2.30 -9.66 -2.11
N THR A 295 2.36 -9.46 -3.43
CA THR A 295 3.52 -9.82 -4.24
C THR A 295 4.08 -8.62 -4.98
N GLN A 296 5.15 -8.83 -5.76
CA GLN A 296 5.75 -7.78 -6.60
C GLN A 296 4.77 -7.15 -7.59
N LYS A 297 3.69 -7.87 -7.97
CA LYS A 297 2.63 -7.35 -8.84
C LYS A 297 1.78 -6.27 -8.17
N ASP A 298 1.80 -6.20 -6.84
CA ASP A 298 1.05 -5.23 -6.04
C ASP A 298 1.86 -3.97 -5.72
N VAL A 299 3.13 -3.90 -6.14
CA VAL A 299 4.01 -2.77 -5.87
C VAL A 299 3.62 -1.57 -6.72
N VAL A 300 3.19 -0.49 -6.06
CA VAL A 300 2.86 0.78 -6.71
C VAL A 300 3.93 1.80 -6.35
N ARG A 301 4.87 2.01 -7.26
CA ARG A 301 5.94 3.00 -7.09
C ARG A 301 5.94 3.97 -8.26
N HIS A 302 6.55 5.13 -8.03
CA HIS A 302 6.81 6.07 -9.10
C HIS A 302 7.66 5.41 -10.21
N PRO A 303 7.39 5.64 -11.51
CA PRO A 303 8.11 4.99 -12.61
C PRO A 303 9.63 5.19 -12.57
N LEU A 304 10.11 6.35 -12.09
CA LEU A 304 11.54 6.57 -11.88
C LEU A 304 12.13 5.62 -10.82
N VAL A 305 11.44 5.42 -9.70
CA VAL A 305 11.90 4.53 -8.62
C VAL A 305 11.96 3.10 -9.12
N GLN A 306 10.98 2.65 -9.89
CA GLN A 306 11.01 1.33 -10.52
C GLN A 306 12.24 1.16 -11.43
N ARG A 307 12.54 2.16 -12.29
CA ARG A 307 13.74 2.13 -13.14
C ARG A 307 15.04 2.09 -12.35
N ILE A 308 15.13 2.85 -11.25
CA ILE A 308 16.29 2.82 -10.36
C ILE A 308 16.46 1.43 -9.75
N VAL A 309 15.40 0.86 -9.17
CA VAL A 309 15.44 -0.49 -8.57
C VAL A 309 15.89 -1.53 -9.60
N SER A 310 15.28 -1.52 -10.79
CA SER A 310 15.66 -2.44 -11.87
C SER A 310 17.10 -2.28 -12.36
N ALA A 311 17.68 -1.07 -12.29
CA ALA A 311 19.08 -0.84 -12.64
C ALA A 311 20.03 -1.46 -11.60
N TYR A 312 19.71 -1.33 -10.32
CA TYR A 312 20.49 -1.96 -9.23
C TYR A 312 20.39 -3.49 -9.25
N GLU A 313 19.19 -4.04 -9.46
CA GLU A 313 18.98 -5.50 -9.57
C GLU A 313 19.76 -6.13 -10.73
N LYS A 314 19.93 -5.40 -11.85
CA LYS A 314 20.73 -5.86 -12.99
C LYS A 314 22.23 -5.84 -12.72
N HIS A 315 22.71 -4.95 -11.87
CA HIS A 315 24.13 -4.91 -11.50
C HIS A 315 24.47 -6.00 -10.47
N GLN A 316 23.54 -6.31 -9.55
CA GLN A 316 23.76 -7.32 -8.52
C GLN A 316 23.63 -8.77 -9.01
N LYS A 317 23.21 -8.99 -10.27
CA LYS A 317 23.22 -10.28 -10.95
C LYS A 317 24.47 -10.45 -11.78
#